data_AF-A0A437AP93-F1
#
_entry.id   AF-A0A437AP93-F1
#
_cell.length_a   1.000
_cell.length_b   1.000
_cell.length_c   1.000
_cell.angle_alpha   90.00
_cell.angle_beta   90.00
_cell.angle_gamma   90.00
#
_symmetry.space_group_name_H-M   'P 1'
#
loop_
_entity.id
_entity.type
_entity.pdbx_description
1 polymer ?
#
loop_
_entity_poly.entity_id
_entity_poly.type
_entity_poly.pdbx_seq_one_letter_code
_entity_poly.pdbx_strand_id
1 'polypeptide(L)'
;MAEEINSQELNRLYIVNKHLKELKDNSTDKDFGKIRLKHYHESLLLSYFYKAYKESKGSFHGFEPIKTSSIFHANENLTGIVLSFELDDLLSNLSNITCEQNVSLEELHDSFIFTPSLFVFLPDKELFTNANKLNNLFSGNLCMKGVSGKNFVILIEPFTAFKIGLGFLIEGLINDKNIHSLLVGFVFNK
;
A
#
# COMPACT_ATOMS: atom_id res chain seq x y z
N MET A 1 27.86 -13.31 -10.41
CA MET A 1 26.88 -12.32 -10.88
C MET A 1 25.64 -13.10 -11.26
N ALA A 2 24.82 -13.43 -10.26
CA ALA A 2 23.49 -13.98 -10.51
C ALA A 2 22.60 -12.80 -10.92
N GLU A 3 21.81 -13.03 -11.97
CA GLU A 3 20.94 -12.06 -12.63
C GLU A 3 20.13 -11.27 -11.60
N GLU A 4 20.29 -9.94 -11.63
CA GLU A 4 19.22 -9.03 -11.23
C GLU A 4 18.04 -9.33 -12.15
N ILE A 5 17.19 -10.28 -11.77
CA ILE A 5 15.84 -10.35 -12.30
C ILE A 5 15.27 -8.97 -12.03
N ASN A 6 15.10 -8.20 -13.10
CA ASN A 6 14.68 -6.82 -13.05
C ASN A 6 13.41 -6.75 -12.19
N SER A 7 13.47 -6.05 -11.06
CA SER A 7 12.36 -5.97 -10.08
C SER A 7 11.04 -5.55 -10.74
N GLN A 8 11.11 -4.86 -11.87
CA GLN A 8 9.99 -4.51 -12.74
C GLN A 8 9.28 -5.71 -13.40
N GLU A 9 10.03 -6.75 -13.80
CA GLU A 9 9.45 -7.98 -14.37
C GLU A 9 8.74 -8.79 -13.30
N LEU A 10 9.33 -8.93 -12.11
CA LEU A 10 8.71 -9.60 -10.95
C LEU A 10 7.37 -8.95 -10.55
N ASN A 11 7.32 -7.62 -10.53
CA ASN A 11 6.13 -6.84 -10.19
C ASN A 11 4.98 -7.02 -11.20
N ARG A 12 5.30 -7.06 -12.50
CA ARG A 12 4.31 -7.33 -13.57
C ARG A 12 3.81 -8.78 -13.53
N LEU A 13 4.68 -9.73 -13.21
CA LEU A 13 4.36 -11.15 -13.18
C LEU A 13 3.29 -11.47 -12.12
N TYR A 14 3.28 -10.82 -10.95
CA TYR A 14 2.30 -11.12 -9.90
C TYR A 14 0.86 -10.75 -10.30
N ILE A 15 0.63 -9.52 -10.75
CA ILE A 15 -0.71 -9.04 -11.16
C ILE A 15 -1.23 -9.86 -12.34
N VAL A 16 -0.36 -10.12 -13.33
CA VAL A 16 -0.70 -10.99 -14.46
C VAL A 16 -1.09 -12.39 -13.98
N ASN A 17 -0.35 -12.99 -13.07
CA ASN A 17 -0.67 -14.32 -12.53
C ASN A 17 -1.98 -14.34 -11.74
N LYS A 18 -2.27 -13.30 -10.94
CA LYS A 18 -3.57 -13.13 -10.27
C LYS A 18 -4.70 -13.08 -11.29
N HIS A 19 -4.58 -12.19 -12.27
CA HIS A 19 -5.61 -12.02 -13.30
C HIS A 19 -5.85 -13.32 -14.07
N LEU A 20 -4.79 -14.04 -14.45
CA LEU A 20 -4.88 -15.33 -15.11
C LEU A 20 -5.59 -16.40 -14.26
N LYS A 21 -5.42 -16.38 -12.93
CA LYS A 21 -6.12 -17.29 -12.03
C LYS A 21 -7.61 -16.95 -11.92
N GLU A 22 -7.95 -15.68 -11.70
CA GLU A 22 -9.35 -15.24 -11.59
C GLU A 22 -10.16 -15.51 -12.88
N LEU A 23 -9.51 -15.40 -14.05
CA LEU A 23 -10.11 -15.73 -15.34
C LEU A 23 -10.33 -17.25 -15.54
N LYS A 24 -9.54 -18.11 -14.89
CA LYS A 24 -9.72 -19.57 -14.93
C LYS A 24 -10.85 -20.06 -14.03
N ASP A 25 -11.04 -19.41 -12.89
CA ASP A 25 -12.00 -19.85 -11.86
C ASP A 25 -13.46 -19.47 -12.20
N ASN A 26 -13.69 -18.55 -13.15
CA ASN A 26 -15.02 -18.06 -13.51
C ASN A 26 -15.42 -18.46 -14.95
N SER A 27 -16.47 -19.26 -15.10
CA SER A 27 -16.81 -19.93 -16.36
C SER A 27 -17.99 -19.34 -17.15
N THR A 28 -18.60 -18.22 -16.70
CA THR A 28 -19.72 -17.57 -17.42
C THR A 28 -19.30 -16.26 -18.09
N ASP A 29 -19.88 -15.95 -19.26
CA ASP A 29 -19.58 -14.73 -20.04
C ASP A 29 -19.83 -13.43 -19.27
N LYS A 30 -20.88 -13.41 -18.41
CA LYS A 30 -21.24 -12.25 -17.59
C LYS A 30 -20.21 -11.98 -16.50
N ASP A 31 -19.65 -13.03 -15.92
CA ASP A 31 -18.61 -12.92 -14.89
C ASP A 31 -17.28 -12.52 -15.52
N PHE A 32 -16.97 -13.06 -16.70
CA PHE A 32 -15.76 -12.70 -17.46
C PHE A 32 -15.70 -11.20 -17.80
N GLY A 33 -16.82 -10.62 -18.25
CA GLY A 33 -16.91 -9.19 -18.55
C GLY A 33 -16.61 -8.30 -17.34
N LYS A 34 -17.14 -8.66 -16.16
CA LYS A 34 -16.91 -7.93 -14.90
C LYS A 34 -15.46 -8.05 -14.43
N ILE A 35 -14.89 -9.25 -14.51
CA ILE A 35 -13.50 -9.51 -14.13
C ILE A 35 -12.54 -8.69 -14.99
N ARG A 36 -12.77 -8.66 -16.31
CA ARG A 36 -11.92 -7.88 -17.22
C ARG A 36 -11.96 -6.38 -16.92
N LEU A 37 -13.12 -5.85 -16.54
CA LEU A 37 -13.26 -4.44 -16.13
C LEU A 37 -12.48 -4.16 -14.84
N LYS A 38 -12.58 -5.03 -13.83
CA LYS A 38 -11.79 -4.95 -12.59
C LYS A 38 -10.29 -4.95 -12.89
N HIS A 39 -9.81 -5.91 -13.67
CA HIS A 39 -8.38 -6.03 -14.04
C HIS A 39 -7.85 -4.81 -14.79
N TYR A 40 -8.67 -4.28 -15.71
CA TYR A 40 -8.33 -3.07 -16.44
C TYR A 40 -8.21 -1.87 -15.50
N HIS A 41 -9.15 -1.70 -14.58
CA HIS A 41 -9.10 -0.64 -13.57
C HIS A 41 -7.86 -0.75 -12.67
N GLU A 42 -7.56 -1.94 -12.14
CA GLU A 42 -6.36 -2.18 -11.33
C GLU A 42 -5.08 -1.82 -12.09
N SER A 43 -4.99 -2.20 -13.37
CA SER A 43 -3.83 -1.90 -14.22
C SER A 43 -3.66 -0.40 -14.48
N LEU A 44 -4.77 0.31 -14.69
CA LEU A 44 -4.75 1.76 -14.87
C LEU A 44 -4.33 2.49 -13.60
N LEU A 45 -4.85 2.08 -12.44
CA LEU A 45 -4.51 2.66 -11.15
C LEU A 45 -3.00 2.56 -10.85
N LEU A 46 -2.41 1.38 -11.08
CA LEU A 46 -0.97 1.19 -10.87
C LEU A 46 -0.13 2.00 -11.86
N SER A 47 -0.57 2.10 -13.11
CA SER A 47 0.08 2.95 -14.12
C SER A 47 0.00 4.42 -13.74
N TYR A 48 -1.12 4.85 -13.14
CA TYR A 48 -1.30 6.19 -12.59
C TYR A 48 -0.31 6.47 -11.46
N PHE A 49 -0.23 5.61 -10.45
CA PHE A 49 0.73 5.80 -9.34
C PHE A 49 2.17 5.88 -9.84
N TYR A 50 2.55 5.05 -10.80
CA TYR A 50 3.88 5.12 -11.40
C TYR A 50 4.15 6.47 -12.05
N LYS A 51 3.21 6.97 -12.85
CA LYS A 51 3.34 8.26 -13.53
C LYS A 51 3.38 9.41 -12.54
N ALA A 52 2.44 9.45 -11.59
CA ALA A 52 2.34 10.49 -10.57
C ALA A 52 3.63 10.58 -9.73
N TYR A 53 4.16 9.44 -9.29
CA TYR A 53 5.42 9.40 -8.56
C TYR A 53 6.62 9.89 -9.39
N LYS A 54 6.71 9.52 -10.67
CA LYS A 54 7.79 9.99 -11.56
C LYS A 54 7.75 11.48 -11.85
N GLU A 55 6.54 12.06 -11.87
CA GLU A 55 6.33 13.49 -12.10
C GLU A 55 6.42 14.32 -10.81
N SER A 56 6.38 13.65 -9.65
CA SER A 56 6.50 14.29 -8.34
C SER A 56 7.84 15.01 -8.18
N LYS A 57 7.77 16.19 -7.55
CA LYS A 57 8.93 16.97 -7.12
C LYS A 57 9.14 16.91 -5.61
N GLY A 58 8.63 15.85 -4.98
CA GLY A 58 8.66 15.68 -3.54
C GLY A 58 10.06 15.82 -2.96
N SER A 59 10.18 16.66 -1.94
CA SER A 59 11.43 17.00 -1.26
C SER A 59 12.13 15.81 -0.59
N PHE A 60 11.39 14.75 -0.27
CA PHE A 60 11.89 13.58 0.45
C PHE A 60 11.69 12.30 -0.36
N HIS A 61 12.69 11.93 -1.17
CA HIS A 61 12.66 10.75 -2.06
C HIS A 61 11.41 10.73 -2.97
N GLY A 62 10.97 11.89 -3.45
CA GLY A 62 9.78 12.00 -4.30
C GLY A 62 8.46 12.13 -3.52
N PHE A 63 8.48 12.18 -2.18
CA PHE A 63 7.31 12.45 -1.35
C PHE A 63 7.41 13.81 -0.67
N GLU A 64 6.26 14.38 -0.31
CA GLU A 64 6.12 15.55 0.56
C GLU A 64 5.46 15.17 1.89
N PRO A 65 5.84 15.83 3.00
CA PRO A 65 5.16 15.67 4.27
C PRO A 65 3.79 16.34 4.23
N ILE A 66 2.75 15.55 4.53
CA ILE A 66 1.37 16.02 4.57
C ILE A 66 1.02 16.48 5.98
N LYS A 67 1.24 15.61 6.98
CA LYS A 67 0.88 15.86 8.37
C LYS A 67 1.46 14.80 9.31
N THR A 68 1.39 15.08 10.61
CA THR A 68 1.56 14.06 11.66
C THR A 68 0.23 13.34 11.90
N SER A 69 0.29 12.02 12.07
CA SER A 69 -0.85 11.14 12.36
C SER A 69 -0.46 10.10 13.41
N SER A 70 -1.46 9.40 13.94
CA SER A 70 -1.22 8.27 14.83
C SER A 70 -1.95 7.00 14.40
N ILE A 71 -1.34 5.85 14.64
CA ILE A 71 -1.88 4.51 14.37
C ILE A 71 -2.05 3.80 15.70
N PHE A 72 -3.29 3.43 16.01
CA PHE A 72 -3.67 2.68 17.19
C PHE A 72 -3.93 1.22 16.85
N HIS A 73 -3.23 0.31 17.53
CA HIS A 73 -3.42 -1.13 17.39
C HIS A 73 -3.09 -1.85 18.71
N ALA A 74 -3.97 -2.74 19.17
CA ALA A 74 -3.73 -3.58 20.35
C ALA A 74 -3.19 -2.84 21.59
N ASN A 75 -3.79 -1.67 21.91
CA ASN A 75 -3.40 -0.75 22.99
C ASN A 75 -2.07 -0.02 22.81
N GLU A 76 -1.41 -0.17 21.68
CA GLU A 76 -0.23 0.60 21.30
C GLU A 76 -0.63 1.77 20.41
N ASN A 77 0.09 2.88 20.56
CA ASN A 77 -0.07 4.08 19.75
C ASN A 77 1.26 4.45 19.10
N LEU A 78 1.30 4.42 17.77
CA LEU A 78 2.44 4.83 16.97
C LEU A 78 2.16 6.21 16.40
N THR A 79 2.98 7.20 16.72
CA THR A 79 2.94 8.52 16.07
C THR A 79 3.96 8.57 14.94
N GLY A 80 3.68 9.34 13.91
CA GLY A 80 4.54 9.45 12.75
C GLY A 80 4.07 10.49 11.75
N ILE A 81 4.85 10.66 10.71
CA ILE A 81 4.57 11.58 9.61
C ILE A 81 3.97 10.79 8.44
N VAL A 82 2.87 11.31 7.90
CA VAL A 82 2.26 10.88 6.64
C VAL A 82 2.93 11.65 5.50
N LEU A 83 3.50 10.89 4.57
CA LEU A 83 4.12 11.37 3.35
C LEU A 83 3.28 10.96 2.14
N SER A 84 3.19 11.81 1.12
CA SER A 84 2.61 11.44 -0.17
C SER A 84 3.27 12.20 -1.32
N PHE A 85 3.23 11.62 -2.51
CA PHE A 85 3.58 12.33 -3.75
C PHE A 85 2.35 13.02 -4.38
N GLU A 86 1.17 12.80 -3.82
CA GLU A 86 -0.09 13.45 -4.18
C GLU A 86 -0.54 14.38 -3.04
N LEU A 87 -1.02 15.57 -3.39
CA LEU A 87 -1.73 16.44 -2.45
C LEU A 87 -3.22 16.12 -2.53
N ASP A 88 -3.71 15.37 -1.54
CA ASP A 88 -5.10 14.91 -1.46
C ASP A 88 -5.73 15.34 -0.12
N ASP A 89 -6.94 15.89 -0.20
CA ASP A 89 -7.77 16.28 0.95
C ASP A 89 -8.07 15.08 1.87
N LEU A 90 -8.15 13.86 1.33
CA LEU A 90 -8.34 12.65 2.11
C LEU A 90 -7.18 12.41 3.07
N LEU A 91 -5.94 12.61 2.60
CA LEU A 91 -4.74 12.43 3.39
C LEU A 91 -4.62 13.52 4.47
N SER A 92 -5.00 14.75 4.13
CA SER A 92 -5.04 15.87 5.08
C SER A 92 -5.94 15.61 6.29
N ASN A 93 -6.97 14.77 6.14
CA ASN A 93 -7.91 14.41 7.21
C ASN A 93 -7.50 13.19 8.06
N LEU A 94 -6.41 12.49 7.72
CA LEU A 94 -5.94 11.32 8.49
C LEU A 94 -5.30 11.72 9.81
N SER A 95 -6.06 11.89 10.88
CA SER A 95 -5.50 12.22 12.20
C SER A 95 -5.14 10.96 12.99
N ASN A 96 -6.15 10.13 13.26
CA ASN A 96 -6.01 8.90 14.03
C ASN A 96 -6.53 7.73 13.20
N ILE A 97 -5.69 6.70 13.02
CA ILE A 97 -6.04 5.45 12.34
C ILE A 97 -6.18 4.38 13.42
N THR A 98 -7.36 3.77 13.55
CA THR A 98 -7.59 2.65 14.46
C THR A 98 -7.62 1.36 13.66
N CYS A 99 -6.65 0.47 13.86
CA CYS A 99 -6.57 -0.82 13.19
C CYS A 99 -7.50 -1.83 13.86
N GLU A 100 -8.45 -2.37 13.10
CA GLU A 100 -9.55 -3.19 13.60
C GLU A 100 -9.37 -4.68 13.28
N GLN A 101 -8.87 -4.99 12.08
CA GLN A 101 -8.81 -6.36 11.58
C GLN A 101 -7.67 -6.58 10.60
N ASN A 102 -7.26 -7.85 10.44
CA ASN A 102 -6.40 -8.25 9.33
C ASN A 102 -7.25 -8.59 8.11
N VAL A 103 -6.75 -8.30 6.91
CA VAL A 103 -7.35 -8.65 5.62
C VAL A 103 -6.31 -9.31 4.72
N SER A 104 -6.74 -10.12 3.78
CA SER A 104 -5.85 -10.77 2.82
C SER A 104 -5.36 -9.80 1.72
N LEU A 105 -4.27 -10.16 1.03
CA LEU A 105 -3.85 -9.48 -0.20
C LEU A 105 -4.94 -9.46 -1.28
N GLU A 106 -5.77 -10.50 -1.35
CA GLU A 106 -6.89 -10.57 -2.29
C GLU A 106 -7.93 -9.49 -1.99
N GLU A 107 -8.33 -9.35 -0.72
CA GLU A 107 -9.24 -8.29 -0.27
C GLU A 107 -8.66 -6.88 -0.47
N LEU A 108 -7.34 -6.69 -0.29
CA LEU A 108 -6.68 -5.43 -0.62
C LEU A 108 -6.87 -5.10 -2.11
N HIS A 109 -6.61 -6.03 -3.00
CA HIS A 109 -6.78 -5.75 -4.42
C HIS A 109 -8.24 -5.48 -4.80
N ASP A 110 -9.18 -6.23 -4.22
CA ASP A 110 -10.60 -5.99 -4.42
C ASP A 110 -11.01 -4.58 -4.00
N SER A 111 -10.37 -4.04 -2.98
CA SER A 111 -10.62 -2.67 -2.53
C SER A 111 -10.13 -1.60 -3.54
N PHE A 112 -9.19 -1.91 -4.44
CA PHE A 112 -8.69 -0.96 -5.43
C PHE A 112 -9.75 -0.48 -6.42
N ILE A 113 -10.90 -1.17 -6.53
CA ILE A 113 -12.06 -0.67 -7.28
C ILE A 113 -12.56 0.70 -6.79
N PHE A 114 -12.26 1.07 -5.54
CA PHE A 114 -12.67 2.34 -4.94
C PHE A 114 -11.64 3.46 -5.11
N THR A 115 -10.54 3.23 -5.84
CA THR A 115 -9.46 4.21 -6.08
C THR A 115 -8.92 4.87 -4.80
N PRO A 116 -7.86 4.31 -4.19
CA PRO A 116 -7.27 4.88 -2.99
C PRO A 116 -6.38 6.08 -3.25
N SER A 117 -6.23 6.92 -2.23
CA SER A 117 -5.08 7.81 -2.05
C SER A 117 -3.95 7.04 -1.36
N LEU A 118 -2.77 7.05 -1.95
CA LEU A 118 -1.59 6.37 -1.38
C LEU A 118 -0.84 7.31 -0.43
N PHE A 119 -0.35 6.75 0.68
CA PHE A 119 0.59 7.43 1.56
C PHE A 119 1.65 6.48 2.09
N VAL A 120 2.76 7.04 2.55
CA VAL A 120 3.77 6.36 3.36
C VAL A 120 3.71 6.94 4.77
N PHE A 121 3.69 6.09 5.78
CA PHE A 121 3.77 6.48 7.17
C PHE A 121 5.17 6.20 7.71
N LEU A 122 5.84 7.24 8.21
CA LEU A 122 7.13 7.16 8.88
C LEU A 122 6.94 7.39 10.39
N PRO A 123 7.02 6.33 11.20
CA PRO A 123 6.94 6.44 12.65
C PRO A 123 8.06 7.31 13.24
N ASP A 124 7.74 8.16 14.22
CA ASP A 124 8.71 9.06 14.88
C ASP A 124 9.69 8.32 15.80
N LYS A 125 9.30 7.11 16.25
CA LYS A 125 10.10 6.27 17.15
C LYS A 125 10.59 5.05 16.41
N GLU A 126 11.82 4.63 16.69
CA GLU A 126 12.37 3.38 16.19
C GLU A 126 11.42 2.22 16.54
N LEU A 127 10.91 1.55 15.52
CA LEU A 127 9.96 0.46 15.65
C LEU A 127 10.64 -0.85 16.13
N PHE A 128 11.87 -0.78 16.68
CA PHE A 128 12.69 -1.92 17.06
C PHE A 128 11.99 -2.87 18.05
N THR A 129 11.16 -2.34 18.96
CA THR A 129 10.40 -3.17 19.92
C THR A 129 9.14 -3.80 19.31
N ASN A 130 8.68 -3.27 18.17
CA ASN A 130 7.45 -3.67 17.49
C ASN A 130 7.69 -4.44 16.19
N ALA A 131 8.93 -4.56 15.72
CA ALA A 131 9.27 -5.25 14.48
C ALA A 131 8.79 -6.72 14.48
N ASN A 132 8.95 -7.45 15.59
CA ASN A 132 8.45 -8.83 15.71
C ASN A 132 6.92 -8.91 15.76
N LYS A 133 6.25 -7.93 16.38
CA LYS A 133 4.77 -7.89 16.45
C LYS A 133 4.18 -7.52 15.10
N LEU A 134 4.71 -6.50 14.42
CA LEU A 134 4.31 -6.14 13.06
C LEU A 134 4.61 -7.28 12.08
N ASN A 135 5.79 -7.91 12.15
CA ASN A 135 6.09 -9.08 11.33
C ASN A 135 5.04 -10.19 11.52
N ASN A 136 4.60 -10.44 12.76
CA ASN A 136 3.53 -11.41 13.01
C ASN A 136 2.17 -10.94 12.47
N LEU A 137 1.86 -9.64 12.54
CA LEU A 137 0.61 -9.05 12.04
C LEU A 137 0.50 -9.07 10.51
N PHE A 138 1.61 -8.90 9.81
CA PHE A 138 1.69 -8.97 8.34
C PHE A 138 2.07 -10.37 7.82
N SER A 139 2.36 -11.33 8.71
CA SER A 139 2.72 -12.70 8.34
C SER A 139 1.59 -13.37 7.53
N GLY A 140 1.96 -14.17 6.53
CA GLY A 140 0.98 -14.91 5.73
C GLY A 140 0.26 -14.10 4.64
N ASN A 141 0.84 -13.00 4.17
CA ASN A 141 0.22 -12.09 3.18
C ASN A 141 -1.03 -11.37 3.71
N LEU A 142 -1.04 -11.06 5.01
CA LEU A 142 -2.09 -10.29 5.65
C LEU A 142 -1.72 -8.80 5.67
N CYS A 143 -2.72 -7.95 5.53
CA CYS A 143 -2.67 -6.50 5.62
C CYS A 143 -3.50 -6.05 6.83
N MET A 144 -3.24 -4.87 7.39
CA MET A 144 -4.04 -4.34 8.48
C MET A 144 -5.07 -3.36 7.96
N LYS A 145 -6.35 -3.63 8.21
CA LYS A 145 -7.44 -2.69 7.93
C LYS A 145 -7.81 -1.91 9.19
N GLY A 146 -7.98 -0.61 9.02
CA GLY A 146 -8.43 0.30 10.05
C GLY A 146 -9.36 1.37 9.52
N VAL A 147 -9.69 2.30 10.42
CA VAL A 147 -10.59 3.41 10.14
C VAL A 147 -9.99 4.73 10.61
N SER A 148 -10.28 5.81 9.88
CA SER A 148 -9.97 7.18 10.31
C SER A 148 -11.15 8.08 9.95
N GLY A 149 -11.92 8.49 10.96
CA GLY A 149 -13.18 9.19 10.75
C GLY A 149 -14.14 8.38 9.87
N LYS A 150 -14.47 8.90 8.69
CA LYS A 150 -15.32 8.21 7.70
C LYS A 150 -14.53 7.37 6.71
N ASN A 151 -13.20 7.44 6.70
CA ASN A 151 -12.39 6.73 5.71
C ASN A 151 -12.04 5.34 6.20
N PHE A 152 -11.91 4.39 5.27
CA PHE A 152 -11.24 3.13 5.56
C PHE A 152 -9.79 3.23 5.11
N VAL A 153 -8.91 2.60 5.88
CA VAL A 153 -7.47 2.64 5.67
C VAL A 153 -6.98 1.20 5.64
N ILE A 154 -6.15 0.86 4.66
CA ILE A 154 -5.40 -0.39 4.66
C ILE A 154 -3.92 -0.06 4.74
N LEU A 155 -3.24 -0.63 5.72
CA LEU A 155 -1.81 -0.52 5.95
C LEU A 155 -1.15 -1.83 5.53
N ILE A 156 0.01 -1.72 4.90
CA ILE A 156 0.88 -2.84 4.53
C ILE A 156 2.33 -2.56 4.89
N GLU A 157 3.07 -3.62 5.13
CA GLU A 157 4.53 -3.54 5.27
C GLU A 157 5.23 -3.32 3.92
N PRO A 158 6.50 -2.85 3.93
CA PRO A 158 7.26 -2.59 2.70
C PRO A 158 7.37 -3.81 1.78
N PHE A 159 7.66 -4.99 2.32
CA PHE A 159 7.81 -6.21 1.52
C PHE A 159 6.51 -6.61 0.80
N THR A 160 5.36 -6.38 1.44
CA THR A 160 4.05 -6.59 0.82
C THR A 160 3.81 -5.58 -0.32
N ALA A 161 4.30 -4.35 -0.23
CA ALA A 161 4.26 -3.40 -1.34
C ALA A 161 5.06 -3.88 -2.56
N PHE A 162 6.21 -4.56 -2.37
CA PHE A 162 6.93 -5.22 -3.48
C PHE A 162 6.09 -6.31 -4.12
N LYS A 163 5.43 -7.17 -3.33
CA LYS A 163 4.60 -8.26 -3.86
C LYS A 163 3.47 -7.78 -4.78
N ILE A 164 2.88 -6.63 -4.48
CA ILE A 164 1.78 -6.05 -5.28
C ILE A 164 2.27 -5.11 -6.39
N GLY A 165 3.58 -5.03 -6.61
CA GLY A 165 4.16 -4.28 -7.72
C GLY A 165 4.40 -2.78 -7.46
N LEU A 166 4.37 -2.35 -6.20
CA LEU A 166 4.56 -0.96 -5.78
C LEU A 166 5.93 -0.70 -5.13
N GLY A 167 6.83 -1.68 -5.11
CA GLY A 167 8.15 -1.55 -4.48
C GLY A 167 8.98 -0.36 -5.00
N PHE A 168 8.83 -0.01 -6.28
CA PHE A 168 9.52 1.14 -6.90
C PHE A 168 9.18 2.48 -6.24
N LEU A 169 8.01 2.60 -5.60
CA LEU A 169 7.59 3.83 -4.91
C LEU A 169 8.40 4.08 -3.63
N ILE A 170 8.86 3.02 -2.96
CA ILE A 170 9.45 3.11 -1.63
C ILE A 170 10.92 2.68 -1.58
N GLU A 171 11.49 2.27 -2.71
CA GLU A 171 12.88 1.80 -2.80
C GLU A 171 13.90 2.82 -2.29
N GLY A 172 13.72 4.10 -2.62
CA GLY A 172 14.59 5.19 -2.13
C GLY A 172 14.53 5.35 -0.61
N LEU A 173 13.33 5.20 -0.03
CA LEU A 173 13.11 5.30 1.41
C LEU A 173 13.76 4.14 2.16
N ILE A 174 13.60 2.90 1.68
CA ILE A 174 14.16 1.71 2.34
C ILE A 174 15.69 1.74 2.38
N ASN A 175 16.32 2.30 1.35
CA ASN A 175 17.77 2.40 1.26
C ASN A 175 18.36 3.57 2.05
N ASP A 176 17.53 4.45 2.62
CA ASP A 176 17.98 5.56 3.45
C ASP A 176 18.35 5.07 4.86
N LYS A 177 19.60 5.34 5.27
CA LYS A 177 20.14 4.89 6.57
C LYS A 177 19.42 5.50 7.78
N ASN A 178 18.69 6.60 7.58
CA ASN A 178 17.95 7.28 8.64
C ASN A 178 16.51 6.78 8.79
N ILE A 179 16.03 5.94 7.87
CA ILE A 179 14.68 5.38 7.92
C ILE A 179 14.77 3.97 8.51
N HIS A 180 14.35 3.84 9.77
CA HIS A 180 14.38 2.57 10.48
C HIS A 180 13.12 1.73 10.29
N SER A 181 12.00 2.37 9.94
CA SER A 181 10.70 1.72 9.77
C SER A 181 9.79 2.56 8.89
N LEU A 182 8.93 1.91 8.11
CA LEU A 182 7.87 2.56 7.37
C LEU A 182 6.70 1.60 7.16
N LEU A 183 5.52 2.18 6.94
CA LEU A 183 4.34 1.46 6.44
C LEU A 183 3.84 2.15 5.17
N VAL A 184 3.30 1.38 4.24
CA VAL A 184 2.57 1.92 3.09
C VAL A 184 1.10 1.83 3.40
N GLY A 185 0.36 2.90 3.13
CA GLY A 185 -1.05 2.98 3.42
C GLY A 185 -1.86 3.39 2.20
N PHE A 186 -3.10 2.91 2.17
CA PHE A 186 -4.12 3.24 1.18
C PHE A 186 -5.33 3.77 1.92
N VAL A 187 -5.80 4.94 1.54
CA VAL A 187 -7.00 5.57 2.11
C VAL A 187 -8.07 5.64 1.08
N PHE A 188 -9.27 5.29 1.50
CA PHE A 188 -10.41 5.22 0.63
C PHE A 188 -11.59 5.91 1.30
N ASN A 189 -12.39 6.58 0.50
CA ASN A 189 -13.70 7.05 0.94
C ASN A 189 -14.60 5.84 1.20
N LYS A 190 -15.32 5.86 2.34
CA LYS A 190 -16.44 4.94 2.56
C LYS A 190 -17.63 5.27 1.67
#